data_AF-A0A962WSR2-F1
#
_entry.id   AF-A0A962WSR2-F1
#
_cell.length_a   1.000
_cell.length_b   1.000
_cell.length_c   1.000
_cell.angle_alpha   90.00
_cell.angle_beta   90.00
_cell.angle_gamma   90.00
#
_symmetry.space_group_name_H-M   'P 1'
#
loop_
_entity.id
_entity.type
_entity.pdbx_description
1 polymer ?
#
loop_
_entity_poly.entity_id
_entity_poly.type
_entity_poly.pdbx_seq_one_letter_code
_entity_poly.pdbx_strand_id
1 'polypeptide(L)'
;MSNPKHTIFWMLVYLVIVGVICALLYRPLESAFMANWVFNGLISGVLLVGVLITFRQVLILRPELEWIKVFRTGQTGLSVTQAPRLLKPLAKSLDSHVKHDRFSMSALSLRTVLDGIRARLDESREISRYMIGLLIFLGLLGTFWGLLGTIESVGQVILGLDVGQRNFTEVFAELKGGLLKPLAGMGTAFSSSLFGLGGSLVLGFLDIQAGHAQNRFYDGLEEWLSGMTHFIDAPDTMEEVEMTSTRGRYEDLSNVVTELQKENQLLRELLNDEVSKTDRSE
;
A
#
# COMPACT_ATOMS: atom_id res chain seq x y z
N MET A 1 10.88 -0.25 -12.06
CA MET A 1 9.52 -0.76 -11.78
C MET A 1 9.53 -2.27 -11.63
N SER A 2 9.40 -2.78 -10.41
CA SER A 2 9.37 -4.22 -10.13
C SER A 2 8.15 -4.91 -10.75
N ASN A 3 8.34 -6.08 -11.34
CA ASN A 3 7.29 -6.82 -12.03
C ASN A 3 6.28 -7.43 -11.01
N PRO A 4 4.98 -7.10 -11.05
CA PRO A 4 3.96 -7.69 -10.15
C PRO A 4 3.86 -9.22 -10.26
N LYS A 5 4.39 -9.77 -11.36
CA LYS A 5 4.57 -11.22 -11.58
C LYS A 5 5.42 -11.86 -10.48
N HIS A 6 6.43 -11.14 -9.97
CA HIS A 6 7.30 -11.63 -8.90
C HIS A 6 6.54 -11.78 -7.58
N THR A 7 5.74 -10.78 -7.17
CA THR A 7 4.94 -10.86 -5.94
C THR A 7 3.96 -12.03 -5.98
N ILE A 8 3.24 -12.18 -7.09
CA ILE A 8 2.28 -13.27 -7.26
C ILE A 8 2.97 -14.64 -7.27
N PHE A 9 4.17 -14.74 -7.85
CA PHE A 9 4.98 -15.94 -7.78
C PHE A 9 5.31 -16.33 -6.34
N TRP A 10 5.79 -15.40 -5.51
CA TRP A 10 6.09 -15.67 -4.10
C TRP A 10 4.85 -16.00 -3.27
N MET A 11 3.72 -15.33 -3.52
CA MET A 11 2.44 -15.67 -2.87
C MET A 11 2.01 -17.09 -3.21
N LEU A 12 2.14 -17.50 -4.48
CA LEU A 12 1.79 -18.84 -4.94
C LEU A 12 2.75 -19.91 -4.38
N VAL A 13 4.06 -19.65 -4.39
CA VAL A 13 5.07 -20.54 -3.78
C VAL A 13 4.77 -20.76 -2.30
N TYR A 14 4.47 -19.69 -1.55
CA TYR A 14 4.09 -19.80 -0.15
C TYR A 14 2.84 -20.65 0.05
N LEU A 15 1.80 -20.44 -0.76
CA LEU A 15 0.56 -21.22 -0.67
C LEU A 15 0.77 -22.70 -1.02
N VAL A 16 1.64 -23.00 -1.99
CA VAL A 16 2.05 -24.37 -2.31
C VAL A 16 2.77 -25.02 -1.13
N ILE A 17 3.71 -24.31 -0.48
CA ILE A 17 4.41 -24.82 0.71
C ILE A 17 3.43 -25.14 1.84
N VAL A 18 2.51 -24.21 2.14
CA VAL A 18 1.45 -24.42 3.14
C VAL A 18 0.57 -25.62 2.75
N GLY A 19 0.20 -25.74 1.48
CA GLY A 19 -0.57 -26.87 0.96
C GLY A 19 0.14 -28.21 1.13
N VAL A 20 1.46 -28.27 0.89
CA VAL A 20 2.28 -29.46 1.14
C VAL A 20 2.32 -29.82 2.62
N ILE A 21 2.49 -28.83 3.50
CA ILE A 21 2.44 -29.05 4.96
C ILE A 21 1.06 -29.61 5.36
N CYS A 22 -0.02 -29.03 4.87
CA CYS A 22 -1.38 -29.54 5.12
C CYS A 22 -1.59 -30.97 4.59
N ALA A 23 -1.01 -31.30 3.43
CA ALA A 23 -1.09 -32.66 2.87
C ALA A 23 -0.31 -33.68 3.72
N LEU A 24 0.87 -33.30 4.22
CA LEU A 24 1.67 -34.14 5.12
C LEU A 24 0.96 -34.36 6.47
N LEU A 25 0.24 -33.35 6.95
CA LEU A 25 -0.53 -33.39 8.20
C LEU A 25 -2.01 -33.76 7.99
N TYR A 26 -2.37 -34.39 6.87
CA TYR A 26 -3.77 -34.62 6.52
C TYR A 26 -4.55 -35.41 7.59
N ARG A 27 -3.98 -36.50 8.12
CA ARG A 27 -4.67 -37.33 9.14
C ARG A 27 -5.04 -36.56 10.41
N PRO A 28 -4.09 -35.87 11.10
CA PRO A 28 -4.46 -35.08 12.27
C PRO A 28 -5.38 -33.90 11.90
N LEU A 29 -5.18 -33.25 10.75
CA LEU A 29 -6.05 -32.16 10.30
C LEU A 29 -7.48 -32.62 10.03
N GLU A 30 -7.69 -33.80 9.46
CA GLU A 30 -9.02 -34.35 9.21
C GLU A 30 -9.76 -34.63 10.53
N SER A 31 -9.10 -35.28 11.50
CA SER A 31 -9.70 -35.51 12.82
C SER A 31 -10.04 -34.21 13.55
N ALA A 32 -9.17 -33.21 13.42
CA ALA A 32 -9.35 -31.87 13.97
C ALA A 32 -10.49 -31.13 13.27
N PHE A 33 -10.61 -31.28 11.95
CA PHE A 33 -11.66 -30.65 11.15
C PHE A 33 -13.05 -31.20 11.52
N MET A 34 -13.18 -32.53 11.61
CA MET A 34 -14.45 -33.20 11.88
C MET A 34 -14.97 -32.95 13.31
N ALA A 35 -14.11 -32.62 14.26
CA ALA A 35 -14.51 -32.25 15.62
C ALA A 35 -15.51 -31.08 15.65
N ASN A 36 -15.25 -30.04 14.86
CA ASN A 36 -16.08 -28.84 14.78
C ASN A 36 -16.30 -28.47 13.31
N TRP A 37 -16.93 -29.38 12.55
CA TRP A 37 -17.06 -29.23 11.09
C TRP A 37 -17.70 -27.89 10.66
N VAL A 38 -18.64 -27.36 11.45
CA VAL A 38 -19.29 -26.07 11.19
C VAL A 38 -18.29 -24.91 11.28
N PHE A 39 -17.61 -24.77 12.43
CA PHE A 39 -16.64 -23.69 12.63
C PHE A 39 -15.42 -23.84 11.72
N ASN A 40 -14.87 -25.05 11.61
CA ASN A 40 -13.73 -25.32 10.76
C ASN A 40 -14.05 -25.11 9.27
N GLY A 41 -15.27 -25.45 8.84
CA GLY A 41 -15.78 -25.14 7.51
C GLY A 41 -15.91 -23.64 7.26
N LEU A 42 -16.47 -22.89 8.22
CA LEU A 42 -16.58 -21.44 8.14
C LEU A 42 -15.21 -20.75 8.12
N ILE A 43 -14.27 -21.18 8.98
CA ILE A 43 -12.88 -20.71 8.99
C ILE A 43 -12.22 -20.96 7.64
N SER A 44 -12.40 -22.15 7.07
CA SER A 44 -11.84 -22.50 5.75
C SER A 44 -12.46 -21.64 4.63
N GLY A 45 -13.75 -21.35 4.71
CA GLY A 45 -14.45 -20.45 3.78
C GLY A 45 -13.92 -19.01 3.86
N VAL A 46 -13.78 -18.46 5.06
CA VAL A 46 -13.21 -17.12 5.28
C VAL A 46 -11.76 -17.05 4.81
N LEU A 47 -10.96 -18.09 5.08
CA LEU A 47 -9.59 -18.20 4.61
C LEU A 47 -9.53 -18.15 3.08
N LEU A 48 -10.36 -18.94 2.39
CA LEU A 48 -10.42 -18.97 0.93
C LEU A 48 -10.83 -17.60 0.35
N VAL A 49 -11.83 -16.95 0.93
CA VAL A 49 -12.25 -15.60 0.53
C VAL A 49 -11.13 -14.59 0.75
N GLY A 50 -10.45 -14.63 1.90
CA GLY A 50 -9.30 -13.75 2.18
C GLY A 50 -8.14 -13.95 1.20
N VAL A 51 -7.84 -15.19 0.84
CA VAL A 51 -6.84 -15.51 -0.20
C VAL A 51 -7.26 -14.90 -1.54
N LEU A 52 -8.53 -15.08 -1.95
CA LEU A 52 -9.03 -14.51 -3.20
C LEU A 52 -8.96 -12.97 -3.22
N ILE A 53 -9.31 -12.33 -2.11
CA ILE A 53 -9.25 -10.87 -1.98
C ILE A 53 -7.81 -10.38 -2.10
N THR A 54 -6.86 -10.96 -1.34
CA THR A 54 -5.45 -10.56 -1.39
C THR A 54 -4.85 -10.78 -2.79
N PHE A 55 -5.17 -11.88 -3.47
CA PHE A 55 -4.75 -12.08 -4.87
C PHE A 55 -5.36 -11.04 -5.81
N ARG A 56 -6.66 -10.75 -5.66
CA ARG A 56 -7.34 -9.72 -6.47
C ARG A 56 -6.69 -8.35 -6.29
N GLN A 57 -6.27 -8.00 -5.08
CA GLN A 57 -5.57 -6.73 -4.79
C GLN A 57 -4.24 -6.60 -5.52
N VAL A 58 -3.51 -7.71 -5.72
CA VAL A 58 -2.25 -7.67 -6.49
C VAL A 58 -2.51 -7.73 -7.99
N LEU A 59 -3.55 -8.45 -8.42
CA LEU A 59 -3.92 -8.54 -9.83
C LEU A 59 -4.43 -7.22 -10.41
N ILE A 60 -5.16 -6.41 -9.61
CA ILE A 60 -5.67 -5.11 -10.09
C ILE A 60 -4.55 -4.12 -10.40
N LEU A 61 -3.37 -4.24 -9.77
CA LEU A 61 -2.20 -3.38 -10.01
C LEU A 61 -1.50 -3.65 -11.36
N ARG A 62 -1.68 -4.86 -11.93
CA ARG A 62 -1.03 -5.26 -13.19
C ARG A 62 -1.41 -4.39 -14.38
N PRO A 63 -2.71 -4.27 -14.75
CA PRO A 63 -3.11 -3.46 -15.90
C PRO A 63 -2.74 -1.98 -15.74
N GLU A 64 -2.62 -1.49 -14.50
CA GLU A 64 -2.27 -0.10 -14.24
C GLU A 64 -0.80 0.20 -14.52
N LEU A 65 0.09 -0.71 -14.13
CA LEU A 65 1.52 -0.62 -14.44
C LEU A 65 1.79 -0.73 -15.95
N GLU A 66 1.02 -1.55 -16.67
CA GLU A 66 1.12 -1.65 -18.12
C GLU A 66 0.65 -0.37 -18.80
N TRP A 67 -0.45 0.23 -18.33
CA TRP A 67 -0.93 1.52 -18.83
C TRP A 67 0.11 2.65 -18.65
N ILE A 68 0.73 2.77 -17.47
CA ILE A 68 1.78 3.79 -17.22
C ILE A 68 2.97 3.60 -18.16
N LYS A 69 3.39 2.35 -18.42
CA LYS A 69 4.53 2.06 -19.32
C LYS A 69 4.23 2.46 -20.77
N VAL A 70 3.03 2.17 -21.26
CA VAL A 70 2.60 2.54 -22.62
C VAL A 70 2.47 4.06 -22.73
N PHE A 71 1.93 4.73 -21.70
CA PHE A 71 1.83 6.19 -21.68
C PHE A 71 3.21 6.87 -21.67
N ARG A 72 4.17 6.36 -20.89
CA ARG A 72 5.54 6.89 -20.82
C ARG A 72 6.33 6.73 -22.13
N THR A 73 6.01 5.73 -22.95
CA THR A 73 6.74 5.45 -24.20
C THR A 73 6.20 6.23 -25.41
N GLY A 74 5.18 7.09 -25.24
CA GLY A 74 4.68 7.98 -26.29
C GLY A 74 4.00 7.26 -27.46
N GLN A 75 3.71 5.95 -27.33
CA GLN A 75 3.00 5.17 -28.35
C GLN A 75 1.50 5.39 -28.20
N THR A 76 1.03 6.61 -28.50
CA THR A 76 -0.37 7.03 -28.41
C THR A 76 -1.28 6.43 -29.51
N GLY A 77 -0.75 5.55 -30.37
CA GLY A 77 -1.48 4.99 -31.52
C GLY A 77 -2.10 3.59 -31.34
N LEU A 78 -1.76 2.85 -30.28
CA LEU A 78 -2.29 1.50 -30.08
C LEU A 78 -3.36 1.50 -28.98
N SER A 79 -4.57 1.86 -29.44
CA SER A 79 -5.83 1.40 -28.86
C SER A 79 -5.74 -0.06 -28.41
N VAL A 80 -6.40 -0.40 -27.29
CA VAL A 80 -6.57 -1.75 -26.71
C VAL A 80 -5.51 -2.21 -25.69
N THR A 81 -5.29 -1.43 -24.62
CA THR A 81 -4.95 -2.07 -23.33
C THR A 81 -5.96 -1.62 -22.29
N GLN A 82 -6.63 -2.60 -21.65
CA GLN A 82 -7.70 -2.46 -20.66
C GLN A 82 -7.74 -1.12 -19.91
N ALA A 83 -8.87 -0.42 -19.95
CA ALA A 83 -9.04 0.84 -19.24
C ALA A 83 -8.66 0.67 -17.75
N PRO A 84 -7.68 1.44 -17.23
CA PRO A 84 -7.26 1.32 -15.83
C PRO A 84 -8.46 1.61 -14.92
N ARG A 85 -8.50 1.06 -13.70
CA ARG A 85 -9.67 1.20 -12.81
C ARG A 85 -9.42 2.23 -11.71
N LEU A 86 -8.23 2.24 -11.12
CA LEU A 86 -7.78 3.19 -10.11
C LEU A 86 -7.23 4.45 -10.78
N LEU A 87 -6.55 4.34 -11.93
CA LEU A 87 -6.02 5.51 -12.66
C LEU A 87 -7.05 6.24 -13.54
N LYS A 88 -8.34 5.85 -13.56
CA LYS A 88 -9.36 6.52 -14.40
C LYS A 88 -9.38 8.05 -14.26
N PRO A 89 -9.30 8.62 -13.04
CA PRO A 89 -9.33 10.06 -12.87
C PRO A 89 -8.09 10.73 -13.49
N LEU A 90 -6.90 10.13 -13.33
CA LEU A 90 -5.66 10.58 -13.96
C LEU A 90 -5.70 10.42 -15.48
N ALA A 91 -6.19 9.29 -15.98
CA ALA A 91 -6.29 9.05 -17.41
C ALA A 91 -7.23 10.06 -18.08
N LYS A 92 -8.37 10.39 -17.46
CA LYS A 92 -9.31 11.38 -17.99
C LYS A 92 -8.75 12.80 -17.92
N SER A 93 -8.03 13.15 -16.85
CA SER A 93 -7.41 14.47 -16.73
C SER A 93 -6.20 14.60 -17.66
N LEU A 94 -5.38 13.56 -17.87
CA LEU A 94 -4.26 13.64 -18.81
C LEU A 94 -4.73 13.58 -20.28
N ASP A 95 -5.69 12.73 -20.65
CA ASP A 95 -6.20 12.63 -22.04
C ASP A 95 -6.88 13.92 -22.54
N SER A 96 -7.55 14.65 -21.64
CA SER A 96 -8.13 15.96 -21.95
C SER A 96 -7.10 17.08 -22.09
N HIS A 97 -5.94 16.97 -21.44
CA HIS A 97 -4.93 18.04 -21.37
C HIS A 97 -3.73 17.84 -22.30
N VAL A 98 -3.49 16.63 -22.83
CA VAL A 98 -2.47 16.40 -23.88
C VAL A 98 -2.88 17.04 -25.22
N LYS A 99 -4.19 17.31 -25.44
CA LYS A 99 -4.69 17.99 -26.64
C LYS A 99 -4.64 19.52 -26.57
N HIS A 100 -4.44 20.13 -25.40
CA HIS A 100 -4.40 21.58 -25.24
C HIS A 100 -3.07 22.02 -24.65
N ASP A 101 -2.34 22.77 -25.47
CA ASP A 101 -1.00 23.35 -25.28
C ASP A 101 -0.91 24.36 -24.11
N ARG A 102 -1.12 23.88 -22.86
CA ARG A 102 -0.71 24.56 -21.63
C ARG A 102 -0.85 23.61 -20.45
N PHE A 103 0.28 23.03 -20.05
CA PHE A 103 0.43 22.38 -18.75
C PHE A 103 0.34 23.45 -17.66
N SER A 104 -0.82 23.57 -17.01
CA SER A 104 -0.94 24.25 -15.72
C SER A 104 -1.78 23.42 -14.74
N MET A 105 -1.51 22.11 -14.65
CA MET A 105 -1.93 21.38 -13.46
C MET A 105 -0.96 21.76 -12.34
N SER A 106 -1.39 22.62 -11.43
CA SER A 106 -0.67 22.95 -10.20
C SER A 106 -0.25 21.63 -9.51
N ALA A 107 1.00 21.54 -9.04
CA ALA A 107 1.51 20.42 -8.26
C ALA A 107 0.55 19.97 -7.13
N LEU A 108 -0.28 20.90 -6.65
CA LEU A 108 -1.38 20.66 -5.71
C LEU A 108 -2.42 19.64 -6.21
N SER A 109 -2.84 19.73 -7.47
CA SER A 109 -3.86 18.84 -8.06
C SER A 109 -3.37 17.40 -8.21
N LEU A 110 -2.09 17.24 -8.54
CA LEU A 110 -1.44 15.95 -8.71
C LEU A 110 -1.27 15.22 -7.38
N ARG A 111 -0.90 15.98 -6.34
CA ARG A 111 -0.82 15.50 -4.96
C ARG A 111 -2.18 15.02 -4.45
N THR A 112 -3.26 15.78 -4.70
CA THR A 112 -4.62 15.37 -4.33
C THR A 112 -5.04 14.04 -4.96
N VAL A 113 -4.66 13.80 -6.23
CA VAL A 113 -5.00 12.53 -6.88
C VAL A 113 -4.15 11.38 -6.34
N LEU A 114 -2.86 11.62 -6.07
CA LEU A 114 -1.97 10.65 -5.44
C LEU A 114 -2.48 10.26 -4.04
N ASP A 115 -2.89 11.25 -3.23
CA ASP A 115 -3.50 11.04 -1.91
C ASP A 115 -4.81 10.24 -2.03
N GLY A 116 -5.62 10.50 -3.05
CA GLY A 116 -6.83 9.73 -3.35
C GLY A 116 -6.56 8.27 -3.73
N ILE A 117 -5.47 8.00 -4.47
CA ILE A 117 -5.05 6.63 -4.79
C ILE A 117 -4.54 5.93 -3.53
N ARG A 118 -3.74 6.61 -2.71
CA ARG A 118 -3.25 6.09 -1.43
C ARG A 118 -4.40 5.67 -0.53
N ALA A 119 -5.40 6.54 -0.34
CA ALA A 119 -6.57 6.25 0.47
C ALA A 119 -7.32 4.99 0.00
N ARG A 120 -7.48 4.81 -1.32
CA ARG A 120 -8.13 3.61 -1.90
C ARG A 120 -7.31 2.34 -1.71
N LEU A 121 -5.98 2.44 -1.79
CA LEU A 121 -5.10 1.30 -1.51
C LEU A 121 -5.18 0.91 -0.03
N ASP A 122 -5.15 1.89 0.88
CA ASP A 122 -5.25 1.68 2.32
C ASP A 122 -6.61 1.08 2.74
N GLU A 123 -7.73 1.56 2.16
CA GLU A 123 -9.07 1.00 2.33
C GLU A 123 -9.11 -0.49 1.91
N SER A 124 -8.48 -0.81 0.77
CA SER A 124 -8.38 -2.19 0.33
C SER A 124 -7.61 -3.06 1.33
N ARG A 125 -6.55 -2.54 1.96
CA ARG A 125 -5.78 -3.29 2.98
C ARG A 125 -6.57 -3.48 4.27
N GLU A 126 -7.46 -2.55 4.61
CA GLU A 126 -8.31 -2.67 5.79
C GLU A 126 -9.20 -3.92 5.73
N ILE A 127 -9.77 -4.21 4.56
CA ILE A 127 -10.57 -5.43 4.33
C ILE A 127 -9.74 -6.69 4.60
N SER A 128 -8.49 -6.72 4.15
CA SER A 128 -7.57 -7.85 4.35
C SER A 128 -7.25 -8.04 5.84
N ARG A 129 -6.93 -6.95 6.55
CA ARG A 129 -6.71 -6.96 8.01
C ARG A 129 -7.95 -7.41 8.78
N TYR A 130 -9.14 -7.01 8.35
CA TYR A 130 -10.39 -7.46 8.94
C TYR A 130 -10.58 -8.98 8.75
N MET A 131 -10.27 -9.54 7.57
CA MET A 131 -10.32 -10.99 7.35
C MET A 131 -9.35 -11.77 8.26
N ILE A 132 -8.14 -11.24 8.48
CA ILE A 132 -7.17 -11.81 9.43
C ILE A 132 -7.76 -11.81 10.85
N GLY A 133 -8.28 -10.66 11.30
CA GLY A 133 -8.91 -10.53 12.62
C GLY A 133 -10.14 -11.44 12.79
N LEU A 134 -10.94 -11.57 11.74
CA LEU A 134 -12.10 -12.45 11.70
C LEU A 134 -11.71 -13.93 11.85
N LEU A 135 -10.64 -14.38 11.20
CA LEU A 135 -10.13 -15.75 11.36
C LEU A 135 -9.69 -16.04 12.80
N ILE A 136 -8.99 -15.10 13.44
CA ILE A 136 -8.57 -15.22 14.83
C ILE A 136 -9.81 -15.30 15.73
N PHE A 137 -10.73 -14.35 15.57
CA PHE A 137 -11.97 -14.31 16.35
C PHE A 137 -12.78 -15.60 16.20
N LEU A 138 -12.92 -16.10 14.96
CA LEU A 138 -13.68 -17.31 14.69
C LEU A 138 -13.01 -18.56 15.25
N GLY A 139 -11.68 -18.60 15.27
CA GLY A 139 -10.92 -19.66 15.95
C GLY A 139 -11.16 -19.66 17.47
N LEU A 140 -11.11 -18.47 18.10
CA LEU A 140 -11.42 -18.30 19.52
C LEU A 140 -12.87 -18.69 19.83
N LEU A 141 -13.82 -18.27 19.00
CA LEU A 141 -15.24 -18.61 19.16
C LEU A 141 -15.45 -20.12 19.05
N GLY A 142 -14.76 -20.80 18.13
CA GLY A 142 -14.77 -22.25 18.03
C GLY A 142 -14.28 -22.96 19.30
N THR A 143 -13.23 -22.43 19.96
CA THR A 143 -12.78 -22.99 21.26
C THR A 143 -13.80 -22.77 22.35
N PHE A 144 -14.41 -21.57 22.40
CA PHE A 144 -15.42 -21.25 23.39
C PHE A 144 -16.62 -22.20 23.25
N TRP A 145 -17.07 -22.43 22.02
CA TRP A 145 -18.16 -23.36 21.73
C TRP A 145 -17.83 -24.80 22.15
N GLY A 146 -16.63 -25.28 21.84
CA GLY A 146 -16.21 -26.62 22.26
C GLY A 146 -16.12 -26.76 23.79
N LEU A 147 -15.64 -25.74 24.50
CA LEU A 147 -15.59 -25.73 25.96
C LEU A 147 -17.00 -25.70 26.58
N LEU A 148 -17.97 -24.99 25.99
CA LEU A 148 -19.37 -25.05 26.46
C LEU A 148 -19.92 -26.48 26.40
N GLY A 149 -19.63 -27.23 25.33
CA GLY A 149 -19.99 -28.64 25.24
C GLY A 149 -19.33 -29.51 26.32
N THR A 150 -18.06 -29.22 26.68
CA THR A 150 -17.42 -29.92 27.80
C THR A 150 -18.09 -29.62 29.14
N ILE A 151 -18.50 -28.37 29.39
CA ILE A 151 -19.21 -27.98 30.61
C ILE A 151 -20.59 -28.66 30.68
N GLU A 152 -21.32 -28.71 29.57
CA GLU A 152 -22.62 -29.39 29.49
C GLU A 152 -22.49 -30.88 29.81
N SER A 153 -21.53 -31.56 29.19
CA SER A 153 -21.30 -32.99 29.44
C SER A 153 -20.87 -33.30 30.88
N VAL A 154 -20.03 -32.46 31.50
CA VAL A 154 -19.70 -32.58 32.93
C VAL A 154 -20.94 -32.36 33.80
N GLY A 155 -21.78 -31.37 33.47
CA GLY A 155 -23.03 -31.12 34.18
C GLY A 155 -23.98 -32.32 34.13
N GLN A 156 -24.12 -32.97 32.97
CA GLN A 156 -24.94 -34.17 32.81
C GLN A 156 -24.44 -35.35 33.65
N VAL A 157 -23.11 -35.53 33.75
CA VAL A 157 -22.51 -36.57 34.60
C VAL A 157 -22.82 -36.31 36.07
N ILE A 158 -22.69 -35.06 36.53
CA ILE A 158 -22.99 -34.66 37.91
C ILE A 158 -24.47 -34.87 38.25
N LEU A 159 -25.38 -34.47 37.35
CA LEU A 159 -26.82 -34.61 37.54
C LEU A 159 -27.32 -36.06 37.39
N GLY A 160 -26.61 -36.89 36.63
CA GLY A 160 -26.95 -38.29 36.37
C GLY A 160 -26.48 -39.29 37.43
N LEU A 161 -25.70 -38.83 38.42
CA LEU A 161 -25.24 -39.68 39.53
C LEU A 161 -26.37 -39.95 40.53
N ASP A 162 -26.95 -41.14 40.47
CA ASP A 162 -27.88 -41.64 41.47
C ASP A 162 -27.12 -42.24 42.67
N VAL A 163 -27.03 -41.47 43.74
CA VAL A 163 -26.34 -41.83 44.99
C VAL A 163 -27.22 -42.69 45.91
N GLY A 164 -28.50 -42.91 45.55
CA GLY A 164 -29.51 -43.47 46.46
C GLY A 164 -29.48 -44.99 46.65
N GLN A 165 -28.97 -45.77 45.68
CA GLN A 165 -29.09 -47.25 45.71
C GLN A 165 -27.91 -48.06 45.10
N ARG A 166 -26.83 -47.43 44.62
CA ARG A 166 -25.73 -48.12 43.91
C ARG A 166 -24.49 -48.32 44.79
N ASN A 167 -23.70 -49.36 44.48
CA ASN A 167 -22.38 -49.58 45.09
C ASN A 167 -21.46 -48.37 44.81
N PHE A 168 -20.77 -47.86 45.82
CA PHE A 168 -19.82 -46.74 45.69
C PHE A 168 -18.78 -46.95 44.57
N THR A 169 -18.37 -48.19 44.32
CA THR A 169 -17.45 -48.56 43.24
C THR A 169 -18.03 -48.29 41.85
N GLU A 170 -19.34 -48.51 41.65
CA GLU A 170 -20.03 -48.26 40.38
C GLU A 170 -20.22 -46.76 40.16
N VAL A 171 -20.66 -46.03 41.19
CA VAL A 171 -20.79 -44.56 41.17
C VAL A 171 -19.45 -43.90 40.84
N PHE A 172 -18.35 -44.39 41.43
CA PHE A 172 -17.01 -43.88 41.14
C PHE A 172 -16.53 -44.23 39.72
N ALA A 173 -16.85 -45.43 39.21
CA ALA A 173 -16.53 -45.82 37.84
C ALA A 173 -17.31 -44.97 36.82
N GLU A 174 -18.57 -44.65 37.11
CA GLU A 174 -19.46 -43.81 36.29
C GLU A 174 -18.97 -42.35 36.28
N LEU A 175 -18.56 -41.81 37.43
CA LEU A 175 -17.95 -40.48 37.54
C LEU A 175 -16.61 -40.39 36.79
N LYS A 176 -15.75 -41.40 36.95
CA LYS A 176 -14.47 -41.49 36.21
C LYS A 176 -14.70 -41.55 34.70
N GLY A 177 -15.61 -42.40 34.24
CA GLY A 177 -15.94 -42.53 32.81
C GLY A 177 -16.59 -41.27 32.24
N GLY A 178 -17.48 -40.65 33.03
CA GLY A 178 -18.18 -39.43 32.70
C GLY A 178 -17.26 -38.21 32.57
N LEU A 179 -16.22 -38.10 33.40
CA LEU A 179 -15.25 -37.00 33.33
C LEU A 179 -14.13 -37.20 32.28
N LEU A 180 -13.84 -38.44 31.89
CA LEU A 180 -12.84 -38.73 30.84
C LEU A 180 -13.27 -38.27 29.45
N LYS A 181 -14.57 -38.40 29.12
CA LYS A 181 -15.12 -37.96 27.83
C LYS A 181 -14.94 -36.45 27.57
N PRO A 182 -15.35 -35.54 28.47
CA PRO A 182 -15.12 -34.11 28.33
C PRO A 182 -13.63 -33.75 28.25
N LEU A 183 -12.79 -34.45 29.02
CA LEU A 183 -11.34 -34.22 29.02
C LEU A 183 -10.71 -34.56 27.65
N ALA A 184 -11.14 -35.65 27.03
CA ALA A 184 -10.74 -36.00 25.66
C ALA A 184 -11.31 -35.00 24.63
N GLY A 185 -12.53 -34.49 24.85
CA GLY A 185 -13.19 -33.48 24.01
C GLY A 185 -12.53 -32.09 24.04
N MET A 186 -11.70 -31.81 25.05
CA MET A 186 -10.99 -30.54 25.16
C MET A 186 -9.99 -30.34 24.01
N GLY A 187 -9.20 -31.36 23.68
CA GLY A 187 -8.23 -31.28 22.57
C GLY A 187 -8.90 -31.02 21.22
N THR A 188 -10.11 -31.57 21.03
CA THR A 188 -10.91 -31.33 19.83
C THR A 188 -11.50 -29.91 19.77
N ALA A 189 -11.82 -29.29 20.92
CA ALA A 189 -12.25 -27.89 20.97
C ALA A 189 -11.14 -26.91 20.55
N PHE A 190 -9.88 -27.20 20.92
CA PHE A 190 -8.73 -26.37 20.56
C PHE A 190 -8.38 -26.38 19.07
N SER A 191 -8.82 -27.39 18.31
CA SER A 191 -8.56 -27.50 16.87
C SER A 191 -9.00 -26.26 16.07
N SER A 192 -10.18 -25.71 16.38
CA SER A 192 -10.71 -24.52 15.70
C SER A 192 -9.80 -23.31 15.87
N SER A 193 -9.14 -23.15 17.02
CA SER A 193 -8.15 -22.09 17.23
C SER A 193 -6.93 -22.29 16.35
N LEU A 194 -6.45 -23.53 16.21
CA LEU A 194 -5.31 -23.84 15.33
C LEU A 194 -5.62 -23.50 13.87
N PHE A 195 -6.83 -23.80 13.39
CA PHE A 195 -7.27 -23.40 12.06
C PHE A 195 -7.40 -21.88 11.92
N GLY A 196 -7.99 -21.20 12.89
CA GLY A 196 -8.16 -19.74 12.88
C GLY A 196 -6.81 -18.99 12.91
N LEU A 197 -5.94 -19.37 13.84
CA LEU A 197 -4.59 -18.80 13.96
C LEU A 197 -3.72 -19.17 12.76
N GLY A 198 -3.69 -20.44 12.35
CA GLY A 198 -2.95 -20.90 11.17
C GLY A 198 -3.40 -20.19 9.89
N GLY A 199 -4.72 -20.07 9.68
CA GLY A 199 -5.29 -19.32 8.56
C GLY A 199 -4.95 -17.84 8.61
N SER A 200 -4.99 -17.22 9.80
CA SER A 200 -4.61 -15.82 9.98
C SER A 200 -3.14 -15.54 9.67
N LEU A 201 -2.24 -16.48 9.96
CA LEU A 201 -0.82 -16.39 9.60
C LEU A 201 -0.64 -16.48 8.08
N VAL A 202 -1.36 -17.39 7.42
CA VAL A 202 -1.35 -17.52 5.95
C VAL A 202 -1.82 -16.22 5.31
N LEU A 203 -2.97 -15.68 5.73
CA LEU A 203 -3.47 -14.40 5.21
C LEU A 203 -2.54 -13.24 5.56
N GLY A 204 -1.98 -13.21 6.77
CA GLY A 204 -1.06 -12.17 7.21
C GLY A 204 0.18 -12.09 6.33
N PHE A 205 0.75 -13.24 5.95
CA PHE A 205 1.86 -13.26 5.00
C PHE A 205 1.44 -12.75 3.60
N LEU A 206 0.28 -13.19 3.10
CA LEU A 206 -0.23 -12.72 1.81
C LEU A 206 -0.51 -11.21 1.80
N ASP A 207 -1.01 -10.66 2.91
CA ASP A 207 -1.28 -9.23 3.08
C ASP A 207 0.01 -8.39 3.05
N ILE A 208 1.08 -8.87 3.69
CA ILE A 208 2.40 -8.22 3.64
C ILE A 208 2.90 -8.17 2.19
N GLN A 209 2.80 -9.28 1.45
CA GLN A 209 3.24 -9.34 0.06
C GLN A 209 2.41 -8.42 -0.84
N ALA A 210 1.09 -8.36 -0.63
CA ALA A 210 0.21 -7.42 -1.33
C ALA A 210 0.59 -5.96 -1.03
N GLY A 211 0.88 -5.66 0.24
CA GLY A 211 1.39 -4.38 0.70
C GLY A 211 2.66 -3.92 0.01
N HIS A 212 3.66 -4.80 -0.07
CA HIS A 212 4.90 -4.52 -0.78
C HIS A 212 4.66 -4.25 -2.28
N ALA A 213 3.65 -4.87 -2.90
CA ALA A 213 3.29 -4.57 -4.28
C ALA A 213 2.61 -3.21 -4.44
N GLN A 214 1.71 -2.85 -3.52
CA GLN A 214 1.01 -1.56 -3.53
C GLN A 214 1.96 -0.38 -3.27
N ASN A 215 2.85 -0.49 -2.28
CA ASN A 215 3.84 0.56 -2.00
C ASN A 215 4.74 0.82 -3.22
N ARG A 216 5.30 -0.24 -3.82
CA ARG A 216 6.14 -0.10 -5.02
C ARG A 216 5.39 0.49 -6.22
N PHE A 217 4.09 0.26 -6.32
CA PHE A 217 3.26 0.89 -7.33
C PHE A 217 3.07 2.39 -7.05
N TYR A 218 2.76 2.74 -5.79
CA TYR A 218 2.62 4.13 -5.35
C TYR A 218 3.90 4.92 -5.54
N ASP A 219 5.05 4.39 -5.09
CA ASP A 219 6.36 5.04 -5.24
C ASP A 219 6.68 5.25 -6.73
N GLY A 220 6.36 4.27 -7.59
CA GLY A 220 6.54 4.38 -9.04
C GLY A 220 5.61 5.38 -9.71
N LEU A 221 4.41 5.60 -9.17
CA LEU A 221 3.51 6.67 -9.59
C LEU A 221 4.06 8.03 -9.18
N GLU A 222 4.50 8.17 -7.93
CA GLU A 222 5.07 9.41 -7.39
C GLU A 222 6.30 9.84 -8.18
N GLU A 223 7.22 8.93 -8.47
CA GLU A 223 8.42 9.19 -9.29
C GLU A 223 8.05 9.63 -10.72
N TRP A 224 7.07 8.97 -11.36
CA TRP A 224 6.60 9.34 -12.69
C TRP A 224 5.97 10.74 -12.72
N LEU A 225 5.17 11.05 -11.70
CA LEU A 225 4.50 12.33 -11.55
C LEU A 225 5.48 13.48 -11.26
N SER A 226 6.46 13.25 -10.38
CA SER A 226 7.55 14.19 -10.10
C SER A 226 8.39 14.48 -11.36
N GLY A 227 8.69 13.44 -12.14
CA GLY A 227 9.35 13.59 -13.43
C GLY A 227 8.60 14.52 -14.38
N MET A 228 7.27 14.35 -14.50
CA MET A 228 6.43 15.22 -15.35
C MET A 228 6.47 16.69 -14.90
N THR A 229 6.43 16.96 -13.59
CA THR A 229 6.53 18.33 -13.06
C THR A 229 7.91 18.96 -13.26
N HIS A 230 9.00 18.20 -13.19
CA HIS A 230 10.34 18.73 -13.46
C HIS A 230 10.54 19.18 -14.92
N PHE A 231 9.84 18.57 -15.89
CA PHE A 231 9.84 19.03 -17.28
C PHE A 231 8.99 20.30 -17.49
N ILE A 232 8.12 20.66 -16.54
CA ILE A 232 7.28 21.86 -16.58
C ILE A 232 7.96 23.02 -15.83
N ASP A 233 8.74 22.72 -14.79
CA ASP A 233 9.45 23.69 -13.95
C ASP A 233 10.89 23.95 -14.42
N ALA A 234 11.33 23.34 -15.53
CA ALA A 234 12.48 23.81 -16.28
C ALA A 234 12.04 25.04 -17.08
N PRO A 235 12.34 26.27 -16.63
CA PRO A 235 11.81 27.44 -17.28
C PRO A 235 12.72 27.71 -18.47
N ASP A 236 12.20 27.48 -19.67
CA ASP A 236 12.63 28.18 -20.89
C ASP A 236 12.43 29.71 -20.75
N THR A 237 11.94 30.17 -19.59
CA THR A 237 11.76 31.57 -19.19
C THR A 237 12.85 32.08 -18.22
N MET A 238 13.81 31.25 -17.77
CA MET A 238 14.91 31.74 -16.92
C MET A 238 16.07 32.32 -17.73
N GLU A 239 16.40 31.75 -18.91
CA GLU A 239 17.47 32.29 -19.76
C GLU A 239 17.09 33.63 -20.40
N GLU A 240 15.82 33.85 -20.77
CA GLU A 240 15.38 35.08 -21.46
C GLU A 240 15.19 36.28 -20.50
N VAL A 241 14.76 36.03 -19.26
CA VAL A 241 14.54 37.07 -18.24
C VAL A 241 15.87 37.46 -17.55
N GLU A 242 16.79 36.52 -17.32
CA GLU A 242 18.13 36.87 -16.82
C GLU A 242 18.96 37.58 -17.89
N MET A 243 18.91 37.18 -19.17
CA MET A 243 19.65 37.91 -20.22
C MET A 243 19.09 39.31 -20.47
N THR A 244 17.78 39.52 -20.42
CA THR A 244 17.18 40.85 -20.63
C THR A 244 17.46 41.80 -19.45
N SER A 245 17.36 41.31 -18.21
CA SER A 245 17.68 42.11 -17.01
C SER A 245 19.17 42.39 -16.86
N THR A 246 20.01 41.41 -17.21
CA THR A 246 21.46 41.56 -17.18
C THR A 246 21.96 42.50 -18.28
N ARG A 247 21.40 42.40 -19.50
CA ARG A 247 21.73 43.30 -20.62
C ARG A 247 21.31 44.75 -20.35
N GLY A 248 20.11 44.97 -19.81
CA GLY A 248 19.66 46.31 -19.42
C GLY A 248 20.55 46.93 -18.33
N ARG A 249 21.01 46.12 -17.36
CA ARG A 249 21.91 46.59 -16.31
C ARG A 249 23.33 46.90 -16.82
N TYR A 250 23.83 46.19 -17.83
CA TYR A 250 25.11 46.51 -18.47
C TYR A 250 25.04 47.76 -19.35
N GLU A 251 23.92 47.98 -20.06
CA GLU A 251 23.70 49.20 -20.84
C GLU A 251 23.65 50.44 -19.93
N ASP A 252 22.95 50.37 -18.80
CA ASP A 252 22.87 51.47 -17.83
C ASP A 252 24.23 51.78 -17.19
N LEU A 253 25.01 50.75 -16.83
CA LEU A 253 26.37 50.92 -16.32
C LEU A 253 27.30 51.55 -17.36
N SER A 254 27.15 51.19 -18.63
CA SER A 254 27.94 51.76 -19.72
C SER A 254 27.64 53.24 -19.95
N ASN A 255 26.36 53.63 -19.84
CA ASN A 255 25.95 55.03 -19.96
C ASN A 255 26.54 55.87 -18.82
N VAL A 256 26.47 55.38 -17.58
CA VAL A 256 27.05 56.05 -16.41
C VAL A 256 28.57 56.21 -16.53
N VAL A 257 29.29 55.18 -17.00
CA VAL A 257 30.74 55.27 -17.22
C VAL A 257 31.07 56.31 -18.30
N THR A 258 30.28 56.35 -19.37
CA THR A 258 30.49 57.29 -20.48
C THR A 258 30.24 58.74 -20.03
N GLU A 259 29.25 58.96 -19.16
CA GLU A 259 28.93 60.27 -18.60
C GLU A 259 30.01 60.76 -17.63
N LEU A 260 30.50 59.89 -16.74
CA LEU A 260 31.62 60.19 -15.85
C LEU A 260 32.93 60.49 -16.61
N GLN A 261 33.16 59.84 -17.75
CA GLN A 261 34.30 60.13 -18.61
C GLN A 261 34.20 61.51 -19.25
N LYS A 262 33.01 61.90 -19.71
CA LYS A 262 32.76 63.25 -20.25
C LYS A 262 32.93 64.33 -19.19
N GLU A 263 32.43 64.10 -17.98
CA GLU A 263 32.57 65.03 -16.85
C GLU A 263 34.05 65.21 -16.45
N ASN A 264 34.81 64.12 -16.39
CA ASN A 264 36.26 64.20 -16.15
C ASN A 264 37.02 64.92 -17.26
N GLN A 265 36.62 64.76 -18.53
CA GLN A 265 37.23 65.49 -19.64
C GLN A 265 36.97 67.00 -19.53
N LEU A 266 35.73 67.39 -19.22
CA LEU A 266 35.38 68.80 -19.00
C LEU A 266 36.14 69.41 -17.81
N LEU A 267 36.26 68.68 -16.70
CA LEU A 267 37.06 69.11 -15.55
C LEU A 267 38.54 69.31 -15.93
N ARG A 268 39.10 68.41 -16.74
CA ARG A 268 40.48 68.55 -17.24
C ARG A 268 40.65 69.74 -18.16
N GLU A 269 39.68 70.02 -19.03
CA GLU A 269 39.72 71.20 -19.88
C GLU A 269 39.62 72.50 -19.07
N LEU A 270 38.73 72.56 -18.07
CA LEU A 270 38.59 73.72 -17.19
C LEU A 270 39.85 73.95 -16.34
N LEU A 271 40.45 72.89 -15.79
CA LEU A 271 41.72 72.99 -15.06
C LEU A 271 42.86 73.46 -15.97
N ASN A 272 42.92 72.98 -17.21
CA ASN A 272 43.97 73.37 -18.14
C ASN A 272 43.78 74.83 -18.63
N ASP A 273 42.53 75.27 -18.80
CA ASP A 273 42.20 76.66 -19.12
C ASP A 273 42.51 77.60 -17.93
N GLU A 274 42.30 77.15 -16.69
CA GLU A 274 42.63 77.89 -15.48
C GLU A 274 44.15 78.00 -15.25
N VAL A 275 44.90 76.91 -15.45
CA VAL A 275 46.37 76.93 -15.44
C VAL A 275 46.93 77.86 -16.53
N SER A 276 46.34 77.86 -17.73
CA SER A 276 46.77 78.76 -18.82
C SER A 276 46.51 80.25 -18.54
N LYS A 277 45.51 80.56 -17.70
CA LYS A 277 45.21 81.93 -17.27
C LYS A 277 46.16 82.39 -16.16
N THR A 278 46.59 81.50 -15.27
CA THR A 278 47.60 81.79 -14.24
C THR A 278 48.99 82.07 -14.84
N ASP A 279 49.42 81.29 -15.84
CA ASP A 279 50.70 81.51 -16.56
C ASP A 279 50.76 82.80 -17.39
N ARG A 280 49.62 83.46 -17.65
CA ARG A 280 49.55 84.75 -18.37
C ARG A 280 49.54 85.97 -17.43
N SER A 281 49.57 85.75 -16.11
CA SER A 281 49.48 86.79 -15.09
C SER A 281 50.75 87.01 -14.26
N GLU A 282 51.84 86.31 -14.59
CA GLU A 282 53.22 86.61 -14.14
C GLU A 282 54.04 87.23 -15.29
#